data_AF-A0A9D4VU05-F1
#
_entry.id   AF-A0A9D4VU05-F1
#
_cell.length_a   1.000
_cell.length_b   1.000
_cell.length_c   1.000
_cell.angle_alpha   90.00
_cell.angle_beta   90.00
_cell.angle_gamma   90.00
#
_symmetry.space_group_name_H-M   'P 1'
#
loop_
_entity.id
_entity.type
_entity.pdbx_description
1 polymer ?
#
loop_
_entity_poly.entity_id
_entity_poly.type
_entity_poly.pdbx_seq_one_letter_code
_entity_poly.pdbx_strand_id
1 'polypeptide(L)'
;MSNLKLENTKSPTPKRRGRGTFSYDNDKLYSDRLLDGSIIDDVEDEETRSGSEDKKVQYGTSHVLVLSHFSPSTRTTDLEKVFDDIKNCHFVIRWVNDTVALAVFRTPAEALEAQSNARCSFNMTMKILGEDDAHLSSIKPNDLKPPQQRQKTSVAAAQRMIANSMGIKLTSPSRGTGFQQHKREENTRKERIVNRQKLKEDAWGED
;
A
#
# COMPACT_ATOMS: atom_id res chain seq x y z
N MET A 1 23.18 -67.19 -13.34
CA MET A 1 22.56 -66.75 -12.07
C MET A 1 23.61 -66.71 -10.98
N SER A 2 23.98 -65.51 -10.51
CA SER A 2 24.51 -65.28 -9.16
C SER A 2 24.72 -63.77 -8.95
N ASN A 3 23.74 -63.13 -8.32
CA ASN A 3 23.84 -61.77 -7.79
C ASN A 3 24.47 -61.82 -6.40
N LEU A 4 25.53 -61.06 -6.15
CA LEU A 4 26.06 -60.79 -4.82
C LEU A 4 26.01 -59.29 -4.57
N LYS A 5 25.04 -58.86 -3.75
CA LYS A 5 24.89 -57.50 -3.24
C LYS A 5 25.97 -57.25 -2.18
N LEU A 6 26.73 -56.17 -2.33
CA LEU A 6 27.58 -55.63 -1.28
C LEU A 6 26.71 -54.78 -0.33
N GLU A 7 26.40 -55.33 0.83
CA GLU A 7 25.83 -54.59 1.96
C GLU A 7 26.89 -53.68 2.58
N ASN A 8 26.56 -52.40 2.72
CA ASN A 8 27.42 -51.40 3.33
C ASN A 8 27.18 -51.43 4.85
N THR A 9 28.04 -52.11 5.60
CA THR A 9 27.94 -52.21 7.06
C THR A 9 28.42 -50.90 7.70
N LYS A 10 27.45 -50.08 8.13
CA LYS A 10 27.72 -48.84 8.85
C LYS A 10 28.15 -49.17 10.28
N SER A 11 29.44 -49.06 10.57
CA SER A 11 29.98 -49.26 11.91
C SER A 11 29.53 -48.13 12.87
N PRO A 12 29.30 -48.42 14.17
CA PRO A 12 28.82 -47.42 15.11
C PRO A 12 29.99 -46.57 15.62
N THR A 13 30.10 -45.34 15.13
CA THR A 13 31.06 -44.35 15.66
C THR A 13 30.52 -43.71 16.96
N PRO A 14 31.39 -43.42 17.95
CA PRO A 14 30.97 -42.86 19.23
C PRO A 14 30.37 -41.45 19.10
N LYS A 15 29.23 -41.23 19.78
CA LYS A 15 28.44 -39.99 19.75
C LYS A 15 29.19 -38.83 20.42
N ARG A 16 29.81 -37.95 19.62
CA ARG A 16 30.24 -36.62 20.08
C ARG A 16 29.01 -35.71 20.18
N ARG A 17 28.61 -35.33 21.40
CA ARG A 17 27.64 -34.25 21.63
C ARG A 17 28.32 -32.91 21.34
N GLY A 18 27.64 -32.03 20.60
CA GLY A 18 28.07 -30.64 20.40
C GLY A 18 28.82 -30.37 19.09
N ARG A 19 28.22 -30.69 17.95
CA ARG A 19 28.41 -29.98 16.68
C ARG A 19 27.41 -30.58 15.69
N GLY A 20 26.35 -29.84 15.38
CA GLY A 20 25.43 -30.24 14.33
C GLY A 20 26.22 -30.42 13.04
N THR A 21 26.09 -31.58 12.40
CA THR A 21 26.57 -31.76 11.03
C THR A 21 25.61 -30.96 10.16
N PHE A 22 26.04 -29.79 9.72
CA PHE A 22 25.32 -29.01 8.73
C PHE A 22 25.47 -29.73 7.39
N SER A 23 24.64 -30.74 7.14
CA SER A 23 24.53 -31.35 5.82
C SER A 23 23.70 -30.40 4.96
N TYR A 24 24.33 -29.78 3.97
CA TYR A 24 23.60 -29.07 2.93
C TYR A 24 23.04 -30.12 1.98
N ASP A 25 21.72 -30.11 1.78
CA ASP A 25 21.04 -30.99 0.83
C ASP A 25 21.30 -30.60 -0.65
N ASN A 26 22.03 -29.50 -0.85
CA ASN A 26 22.36 -28.95 -2.15
C ASN A 26 23.82 -28.53 -2.21
N ASP A 27 24.52 -29.00 -3.24
CA ASP A 27 25.91 -28.62 -3.58
C ASP A 27 26.06 -27.19 -4.14
N LYS A 28 25.02 -26.36 -4.02
CA LYS A 28 24.98 -24.99 -4.51
C LYS A 28 25.21 -24.01 -3.36
N LEU A 29 26.26 -23.20 -3.44
CA LEU A 29 26.52 -22.13 -2.48
C LEU A 29 25.45 -21.04 -2.60
N TYR A 30 25.14 -20.36 -1.49
CA TYR A 30 24.17 -19.24 -1.48
C TYR A 30 24.56 -18.12 -2.48
N SER A 31 25.85 -17.96 -2.77
CA SER A 31 26.39 -17.01 -3.75
C SER A 31 26.09 -17.35 -5.21
N ASP A 32 25.81 -18.62 -5.49
CA ASP A 32 25.68 -19.15 -6.86
C ASP A 32 24.21 -19.17 -7.33
N ARG A 33 23.27 -18.76 -6.47
CA ARG A 33 21.87 -18.56 -6.86
C ARG A 33 21.77 -17.34 -7.77
N LEU A 34 21.66 -17.60 -9.06
CA LEU A 34 20.99 -16.67 -9.97
C LEU A 34 19.53 -16.62 -9.49
N LEU A 35 19.10 -15.51 -8.87
CA LEU A 35 17.67 -15.28 -8.71
C LEU A 35 17.12 -15.11 -10.12
N ASP A 36 16.46 -16.15 -10.62
CA ASP A 36 15.67 -16.12 -11.87
C ASP A 36 14.27 -15.50 -11.63
N GLY A 37 14.02 -15.04 -10.40
CA GLY A 37 12.85 -14.24 -10.10
C GLY A 37 13.05 -12.82 -10.59
N SER A 38 12.37 -12.49 -11.69
CA SER A 38 11.76 -11.18 -11.91
C SER A 38 11.30 -10.61 -10.56
N ILE A 39 12.13 -9.74 -9.98
CA ILE A 39 11.70 -8.82 -8.95
C ILE A 39 11.73 -7.47 -9.66
N ILE A 40 10.52 -7.02 -9.99
CA ILE A 40 10.17 -5.82 -10.75
C ILE A 40 10.18 -6.08 -12.26
N ASP A 41 9.22 -6.88 -12.72
CA ASP A 41 8.47 -6.45 -13.90
C ASP A 41 7.87 -5.10 -13.52
N ASP A 42 8.45 -4.04 -14.08
CA ASP A 42 7.89 -2.69 -14.07
C ASP A 42 6.65 -2.78 -14.98
N VAL A 43 5.57 -3.31 -14.42
CA VAL A 43 4.26 -3.26 -15.04
C VAL A 43 4.02 -1.78 -15.28
N GLU A 44 4.03 -1.39 -16.55
CA GLU A 44 3.50 -0.10 -16.99
C GLU A 44 2.05 -0.05 -16.49
N ASP A 45 1.88 0.58 -15.33
CA ASP A 45 0.59 0.91 -14.77
C ASP A 45 -0.02 1.90 -15.75
N GLU A 46 -0.86 1.38 -16.67
CA GLU A 46 -1.82 2.16 -17.43
C GLU A 46 -2.79 2.78 -16.42
N GLU A 47 -2.28 3.80 -15.72
CA GLU A 47 -3.06 4.65 -14.85
C GLU A 47 -4.03 5.39 -15.76
N THR A 48 -5.25 4.87 -15.80
CA THR A 48 -6.44 5.70 -15.91
C THR A 48 -6.35 6.73 -14.79
N ARG A 49 -5.70 7.85 -15.11
CA ARG A 49 -5.68 9.08 -14.34
C ARG A 49 -7.13 9.55 -14.19
N SER A 50 -7.86 8.99 -13.25
CA SER A 50 -8.76 9.80 -12.44
C SER A 50 -7.88 10.57 -11.46
N GLY A 51 -7.04 11.45 -12.02
CA GLY A 51 -6.48 12.56 -11.30
C GLY A 51 -7.68 13.36 -10.86
N SER A 52 -8.22 13.03 -9.70
CA SER A 52 -9.09 13.92 -8.99
C SER A 52 -8.21 15.09 -8.61
N GLU A 53 -8.14 16.03 -9.54
CA GLU A 53 -7.47 17.30 -9.38
C GLU A 53 -7.76 17.76 -7.96
N ASP A 54 -6.71 18.15 -7.26
CA ASP A 54 -6.80 18.96 -6.06
C ASP A 54 -7.48 20.28 -6.45
N LYS A 55 -8.80 20.22 -6.66
CA LYS A 55 -9.69 21.37 -6.82
C LYS A 55 -9.73 21.99 -5.44
N LYS A 56 -8.70 22.79 -5.20
CA LYS A 56 -8.59 23.83 -4.18
C LYS A 56 -9.98 24.40 -3.91
N VAL A 57 -10.61 23.88 -2.85
CA VAL A 57 -11.80 24.36 -2.12
C VAL A 57 -12.60 25.43 -2.88
N GLN A 58 -13.19 25.09 -4.03
CA GLN A 58 -14.00 26.04 -4.81
C GLN A 58 -15.46 26.09 -4.36
N TYR A 59 -15.88 25.15 -3.51
CA TYR A 59 -17.30 24.88 -3.24
C TYR A 59 -17.88 25.53 -1.98
N GLY A 60 -17.18 26.49 -1.36
CA GLY A 60 -17.72 27.23 -0.21
C GLY A 60 -18.11 26.31 0.96
N THR A 61 -19.35 26.43 1.46
CA THR A 61 -19.95 25.54 2.47
C THR A 61 -20.94 24.52 1.87
N SER A 62 -21.20 24.58 0.57
CA SER A 62 -22.26 23.80 -0.09
C SER A 62 -21.99 22.30 -0.17
N HIS A 63 -20.77 21.85 0.15
CA HIS A 63 -20.40 20.43 0.24
C HIS A 63 -20.58 19.84 1.65
N VAL A 64 -21.17 20.58 2.59
CA VAL A 64 -21.38 20.12 3.98
C VAL A 64 -22.87 20.02 4.29
N LEU A 65 -23.28 18.90 4.86
CA LEU A 65 -24.63 18.72 5.41
C LEU A 65 -24.58 18.77 6.93
N VAL A 66 -25.45 19.58 7.52
CA VAL A 66 -25.72 19.65 8.94
C VAL A 66 -26.78 18.62 9.29
N LEU A 67 -26.44 17.72 10.20
CA LEU A 67 -27.31 16.76 10.84
C LEU A 67 -27.66 17.31 12.22
N SER A 68 -28.93 17.54 12.48
CA SER A 68 -29.43 18.14 13.73
C SER A 68 -30.63 17.38 14.27
N HIS A 69 -30.94 17.57 15.55
CA HIS A 69 -32.14 17.04 16.22
C HIS A 69 -32.21 15.50 16.38
N PHE A 70 -31.09 14.80 16.24
CA PHE A 70 -31.00 13.38 16.59
C PHE A 70 -30.74 13.18 18.10
N SER A 71 -30.96 11.96 18.60
CA SER A 71 -30.80 11.61 20.02
C SER A 71 -29.32 11.69 20.46
N PRO A 72 -28.99 12.15 21.67
CA PRO A 72 -27.60 12.12 22.16
C PRO A 72 -27.03 10.70 22.32
N SER A 73 -27.89 9.67 22.26
CA SER A 73 -27.47 8.26 22.22
C SER A 73 -26.99 7.79 20.84
N THR A 74 -27.18 8.60 19.79
CA THR A 74 -26.84 8.26 18.41
C THR A 74 -25.32 8.20 18.25
N ARG A 75 -24.85 7.13 17.60
CA ARG A 75 -23.42 6.96 17.30
C ARG A 75 -23.12 7.33 15.84
N THR A 76 -21.84 7.56 15.54
CA THR A 76 -21.37 7.79 14.17
C THR A 76 -21.84 6.70 13.21
N THR A 77 -21.86 5.44 13.64
CA THR A 77 -22.35 4.31 12.84
C THR A 77 -23.81 4.43 12.43
N ASP A 78 -24.64 5.07 13.25
CA ASP A 78 -26.07 5.22 12.94
C ASP A 78 -26.27 6.34 11.93
N LEU A 79 -25.43 7.38 11.98
CA LEU A 79 -25.39 8.44 10.99
C LEU A 79 -24.84 7.93 9.64
N GLU A 80 -23.84 7.04 9.65
CA GLU A 80 -23.30 6.40 8.44
C GLU A 80 -24.35 5.55 7.71
N LYS A 81 -25.19 4.82 8.47
CA LYS A 81 -26.28 4.01 7.91
C LYS A 81 -27.29 4.82 7.11
N VAL A 82 -27.48 6.11 7.43
CA VAL A 82 -28.39 6.98 6.67
C VAL A 82 -27.90 7.21 5.24
N PHE A 83 -26.59 7.09 5.01
CA PHE A 83 -25.96 7.32 3.72
C PHE A 83 -25.54 6.03 3.00
N ASP A 84 -25.74 4.86 3.60
CA ASP A 84 -25.31 3.57 3.06
C ASP A 84 -26.04 3.20 1.76
N ASP A 85 -27.27 3.69 1.60
CA ASP A 85 -28.07 3.52 0.39
C ASP A 85 -27.50 4.28 -0.82
N ILE A 86 -26.61 5.26 -0.60
CA ILE A 86 -26.04 6.11 -1.63
C ILE A 86 -24.70 5.52 -2.08
N LYS A 87 -24.71 4.84 -3.22
CA LYS A 87 -23.50 4.24 -3.80
C LYS A 87 -22.50 5.32 -4.21
N ASN A 88 -21.22 5.10 -3.91
CA ASN A 88 -20.07 5.94 -4.30
C ASN A 88 -19.95 7.30 -3.60
N CYS A 89 -20.67 7.52 -2.50
CA CYS A 89 -20.56 8.75 -1.74
C CYS A 89 -19.34 8.69 -0.79
N HIS A 90 -18.42 9.64 -0.91
CA HIS A 90 -17.27 9.75 -0.01
C HIS A 90 -17.50 10.93 0.95
N PHE A 91 -17.86 10.61 2.19
CA PHE A 91 -18.12 11.60 3.23
C PHE A 91 -17.36 11.30 4.52
N VAL A 92 -17.22 12.32 5.36
CA VAL A 92 -16.67 12.21 6.72
C VAL A 92 -17.64 12.87 7.69
N ILE A 93 -17.96 12.15 8.77
CA ILE A 93 -18.78 12.69 9.85
C ILE A 93 -17.88 13.38 10.87
N ARG A 94 -18.20 14.63 11.20
CA ARG A 94 -17.57 15.40 12.25
C ARG A 94 -18.60 15.86 13.28
N TRP A 95 -18.36 15.54 14.53
CA TRP A 95 -19.23 15.91 15.63
C TRP A 95 -18.98 17.36 16.04
N VAL A 96 -20.06 18.14 16.14
CA VAL A 96 -20.01 19.49 16.71
C VAL A 96 -20.44 19.42 18.17
N ASN A 97 -21.59 18.79 18.42
CA ASN A 97 -22.18 18.56 19.74
C ASN A 97 -22.90 17.21 19.78
N ASP A 98 -23.42 16.80 20.95
CA ASP A 98 -24.14 15.52 21.11
C ASP A 98 -25.41 15.38 20.26
N THR A 99 -25.95 16.50 19.77
CA THR A 99 -27.18 16.56 18.96
C THR A 99 -26.97 17.14 17.56
N VAL A 100 -25.72 17.50 17.24
CA VAL A 100 -25.35 18.14 15.97
C VAL A 100 -24.05 17.55 15.42
N ALA A 101 -24.13 17.03 14.20
CA ALA A 101 -22.99 16.51 13.46
C ALA A 101 -22.97 17.07 12.04
N LEU A 102 -21.81 17.09 11.43
CA LEU A 102 -21.58 17.51 10.05
C LEU A 102 -21.22 16.30 9.22
N ALA A 103 -21.85 16.12 8.08
CA ALA A 103 -21.38 15.24 7.03
C ALA A 103 -20.68 16.09 5.97
N VAL A 104 -19.37 15.93 5.85
CA VAL A 104 -18.53 16.68 4.89
C VAL A 104 -18.30 15.81 3.67
N PHE A 105 -18.80 16.24 2.53
CA PHE A 105 -18.70 15.52 1.26
C PHE A 105 -17.51 16.00 0.44
N ARG A 106 -17.11 15.18 -0.53
CA ARG A 106 -16.06 15.55 -1.48
C ARG A 106 -16.52 16.62 -2.46
N THR A 107 -17.76 16.51 -2.92
CA THR A 107 -18.37 17.43 -3.90
C THR A 107 -19.75 17.91 -3.41
N PRO A 108 -20.18 19.12 -3.80
CA PRO A 108 -21.51 19.61 -3.43
C PRO A 108 -22.65 18.84 -4.13
N ALA A 109 -22.37 18.23 -5.28
CA ALA A 109 -23.34 17.36 -5.96
C ALA A 109 -23.65 16.11 -5.13
N GLU A 110 -22.63 15.47 -4.55
CA GLU A 110 -22.80 14.35 -3.61
C GLU A 110 -23.60 14.76 -2.36
N ALA A 111 -23.37 15.96 -1.84
CA ALA A 111 -24.13 16.48 -0.70
C ALA A 111 -25.62 16.67 -1.04
N LEU A 112 -25.94 17.21 -2.22
CA LEU A 112 -27.31 17.36 -2.70
C LEU A 112 -27.99 16.02 -2.95
N GLU A 113 -27.30 15.10 -3.60
CA GLU A 113 -27.81 13.74 -3.83
C GLU A 113 -28.09 13.06 -2.49
N ALA A 114 -27.16 13.16 -1.55
CA ALA A 114 -27.31 12.60 -0.22
C ALA A 114 -28.48 13.20 0.54
N GLN A 115 -28.68 14.51 0.48
CA GLN A 115 -29.86 15.14 1.09
C GLN A 115 -31.17 14.64 0.47
N SER A 116 -31.22 14.46 -0.85
CA SER A 116 -32.44 14.03 -1.56
C SER A 116 -32.80 12.57 -1.32
N ASN A 117 -31.79 11.70 -1.15
CA ASN A 117 -31.97 10.26 -1.02
C ASN A 117 -31.99 9.80 0.44
N ALA A 118 -31.42 10.57 1.37
CA ALA A 118 -31.36 10.21 2.78
C ALA A 118 -32.76 10.00 3.36
N ARG A 119 -33.06 8.75 3.72
CA ARG A 119 -34.25 8.40 4.50
C ARG A 119 -33.94 8.57 5.98
N CYS A 120 -34.29 9.73 6.53
CA CYS A 120 -34.14 9.97 7.96
C CYS A 120 -35.22 9.19 8.73
N SER A 121 -34.83 8.05 9.34
CA SER A 121 -35.74 7.20 10.14
C SER A 121 -36.04 7.76 11.54
N PHE A 122 -35.35 8.81 11.95
CA PHE A 122 -35.46 9.45 13.27
C PHE A 122 -35.79 10.93 13.06
N ASN A 123 -36.20 11.65 14.11
CA ASN A 123 -36.47 13.11 14.11
C ASN A 123 -35.23 13.98 13.77
N MET A 124 -34.30 13.45 12.99
CA MET A 124 -33.12 14.09 12.48
C MET A 124 -33.48 14.96 11.27
N THR A 125 -33.03 16.21 11.30
CA THR A 125 -33.15 17.14 10.18
C THR A 125 -31.80 17.28 9.49
N MET A 126 -31.79 17.10 8.16
CA MET A 126 -30.61 17.24 7.31
C MET A 126 -30.72 18.49 6.45
N LYS A 127 -29.80 19.44 6.63
CA LYS A 127 -29.76 20.70 5.86
C LYS A 127 -28.38 20.90 5.25
N ILE A 128 -28.32 21.54 4.08
CA ILE A 128 -27.05 22.03 3.55
C ILE A 128 -26.61 23.19 4.42
N LEU A 129 -25.33 23.21 4.77
CA LEU A 129 -24.72 24.24 5.60
C LEU A 129 -24.75 25.59 4.85
N GLY A 130 -25.62 26.48 5.29
CA GLY A 130 -25.73 27.85 4.78
C GLY A 130 -24.74 28.77 5.49
N GLU A 131 -24.26 29.80 4.79
CA GLU A 131 -23.25 30.75 5.30
C GLU A 131 -23.68 31.52 6.58
N ASP A 132 -24.98 31.53 6.88
CA ASP A 132 -25.59 32.22 8.02
C ASP A 132 -25.95 31.29 9.20
N ASP A 133 -25.59 30.01 9.15
CA ASP A 133 -25.94 29.07 10.21
C ASP A 133 -25.20 29.41 11.51
N ALA A 134 -25.93 29.56 12.62
CA ALA A 134 -25.35 29.88 13.93
C ALA A 134 -24.24 28.90 14.37
N HIS A 135 -24.32 27.65 13.88
CA HIS A 135 -23.35 26.61 14.14
C HIS A 135 -22.03 26.80 13.39
N LEU A 136 -21.97 27.58 12.30
CA LEU A 136 -20.74 27.89 11.57
C LEU A 136 -19.69 28.57 12.43
N SER A 137 -20.11 29.46 13.31
CA SER A 137 -19.21 30.19 14.22
C SER A 137 -18.41 29.27 15.14
N SER A 138 -18.95 28.08 15.45
CA SER A 138 -18.33 27.09 16.32
C SER A 138 -17.46 26.08 15.56
N ILE A 139 -17.56 26.02 14.23
CA ILE A 139 -16.90 25.00 13.41
C ILE A 139 -15.52 25.50 13.00
N LYS A 140 -14.48 24.69 13.23
CA LYS A 140 -13.13 25.06 12.79
C LYS A 140 -13.05 24.95 11.27
N PRO A 141 -12.32 25.85 10.58
CA PRO A 141 -12.17 25.78 9.12
C PRO A 141 -11.47 24.49 8.66
N ASN A 142 -10.70 23.83 9.55
CA ASN A 142 -10.08 22.54 9.28
C ASN A 142 -11.09 21.38 9.26
N ASP A 143 -12.26 21.57 9.89
CA ASP A 143 -13.34 20.59 9.94
C ASP A 143 -14.19 20.59 8.66
N LEU A 144 -14.20 21.72 7.95
CA LEU A 144 -14.89 21.85 6.66
C LEU A 144 -14.09 21.30 5.47
N LYS A 145 -12.85 20.85 5.69
CA LYS A 145 -12.02 20.33 4.60
C LYS A 145 -12.58 18.99 4.11
N PRO A 146 -12.82 18.86 2.79
CA PRO A 146 -13.23 17.60 2.20
C PRO A 146 -12.29 16.45 2.58
N PRO A 147 -12.82 15.22 2.70
CA PRO A 147 -11.99 14.04 2.90
C PRO A 147 -10.91 13.94 1.82
N GLN A 148 -9.66 14.02 2.22
CA GLN A 148 -8.54 13.74 1.34
C GLN A 148 -8.28 12.24 1.35
N GLN A 149 -8.35 11.62 0.17
CA GLN A 149 -7.87 10.27 0.00
C GLN A 149 -6.39 10.23 0.38
N ARG A 150 -5.97 9.25 1.19
CA ARG A 150 -4.54 9.03 1.42
C ARG A 150 -3.89 8.81 0.07
N GLN A 151 -2.98 9.69 -0.31
CA GLN A 151 -2.23 9.55 -1.55
C GLN A 151 -1.65 8.15 -1.60
N LYS A 152 -1.85 7.43 -2.71
CA LYS A 152 -1.27 6.11 -2.89
C LYS A 152 0.25 6.28 -2.80
N THR A 153 0.89 5.55 -1.89
CA THR A 153 2.35 5.63 -1.73
C THR A 153 2.99 5.01 -2.96
N SER A 154 3.51 5.82 -3.88
CA SER A 154 4.22 5.30 -5.03
C SER A 154 5.51 4.61 -4.61
N VAL A 155 5.92 3.58 -5.34
CA VAL A 155 7.18 2.86 -5.11
C VAL A 155 8.36 3.84 -5.11
N ALA A 156 8.36 4.80 -6.04
CA ALA A 156 9.38 5.85 -6.10
C ALA A 156 9.39 6.74 -4.84
N ALA A 157 8.23 7.09 -4.28
CA ALA A 157 8.15 7.85 -3.04
C ALA A 157 8.67 7.02 -1.85
N ALA A 158 8.28 5.75 -1.75
CA ALA A 158 8.78 4.83 -0.73
C ALA A 158 10.30 4.67 -0.81
N GLN A 159 10.85 4.46 -2.01
CA GLN A 159 12.29 4.37 -2.24
C GLN A 159 13.01 5.65 -1.78
N ARG A 160 12.48 6.83 -2.11
CA ARG A 160 13.06 8.11 -1.65
C ARG A 160 13.06 8.22 -0.13
N MET A 161 11.97 7.83 0.54
CA MET A 161 11.90 7.86 2.01
C MET A 161 12.95 6.94 2.65
N ILE A 162 13.07 5.72 2.13
CA ILE A 162 14.04 4.72 2.59
C ILE A 162 15.48 5.19 2.33
N ALA A 163 15.75 5.73 1.15
CA ALA A 163 17.09 6.21 0.82
C ALA A 163 17.48 7.42 1.68
N ASN A 164 16.55 8.37 1.89
CA ASN A 164 16.78 9.52 2.75
C ASN A 164 17.05 9.11 4.21
N SER A 165 16.35 8.11 4.75
CA SER A 165 16.61 7.62 6.11
C SER A 165 17.96 6.89 6.22
N MET A 166 18.42 6.27 5.13
CA MET A 166 19.75 5.66 5.02
C MET A 166 20.86 6.64 4.64
N GLY A 167 20.56 7.93 4.39
CA GLY A 167 21.53 8.92 3.90
C GLY A 167 21.98 8.70 2.45
N ILE A 168 21.28 7.85 1.71
CA ILE A 168 21.55 7.51 0.30
C ILE A 168 20.80 8.50 -0.59
N LYS A 169 21.51 9.16 -1.49
CA LYS A 169 20.90 10.08 -2.47
C LYS A 169 20.45 9.28 -3.70
N LEU A 170 19.15 9.05 -3.86
CA LEU A 170 18.63 8.51 -5.11
C LEU A 170 18.85 9.55 -6.23
N THR A 171 19.72 9.24 -7.18
CA THR A 171 19.76 9.96 -8.45
C THR A 171 18.43 9.76 -9.15
N SER A 172 17.70 10.86 -9.35
CA SER A 172 16.53 10.90 -10.23
C SER A 172 16.82 10.18 -11.56
N PRO A 173 15.86 9.44 -12.15
CA PRO A 173 16.05 8.73 -13.42
C PRO A 173 16.54 9.64 -14.57
N SER A 174 16.42 10.96 -14.44
CA SER A 174 16.98 11.94 -15.37
C SER A 174 18.53 12.03 -15.35
N ARG A 175 19.21 11.53 -14.32
CA ARG A 175 20.68 11.61 -14.18
C ARG A 175 21.27 10.21 -14.31
N GLY A 176 21.31 9.72 -15.56
CA GLY A 176 21.51 8.33 -15.99
C GLY A 176 22.87 7.67 -15.72
N THR A 177 23.62 8.08 -14.69
CA THR A 177 24.95 7.51 -14.41
C THR A 177 24.90 6.37 -13.38
N GLY A 178 24.07 6.49 -12.34
CA GLY A 178 24.01 5.49 -11.25
C GLY A 178 23.31 4.19 -11.65
N PHE A 179 22.20 4.26 -12.38
CA PHE A 179 21.45 3.08 -12.82
C PHE A 179 22.26 2.21 -13.78
N GLN A 180 22.94 2.83 -14.75
CA GLN A 180 23.79 2.09 -15.69
C GLN A 180 25.00 1.45 -14.99
N GLN A 181 25.57 2.11 -14.00
CA GLN A 181 26.67 1.58 -13.19
C GLN A 181 26.22 0.34 -12.39
N HIS A 182 25.09 0.42 -11.68
CA HIS A 182 24.53 -0.72 -10.95
C HIS A 182 24.19 -1.90 -11.88
N LYS A 183 23.59 -1.62 -13.05
CA LYS A 183 23.29 -2.66 -14.05
C LYS A 183 24.56 -3.33 -14.58
N ARG A 184 25.65 -2.58 -14.77
CA ARG A 184 26.96 -3.15 -15.15
C ARG A 184 27.55 -4.02 -14.04
N GLU A 185 27.49 -3.56 -12.79
CA GLU A 185 27.96 -4.32 -11.63
C GLU A 185 27.19 -5.63 -11.47
N GLU A 186 25.86 -5.59 -11.59
CA GLU A 186 25.02 -6.80 -11.57
C GLU A 186 25.34 -7.75 -12.72
N ASN A 187 25.54 -7.24 -13.93
CA ASN A 187 25.94 -8.06 -15.09
C ASN A 187 27.30 -8.72 -14.87
N THR A 188 28.29 -7.98 -14.35
CA THR A 188 29.61 -8.57 -14.04
C THR A 188 29.51 -9.65 -12.96
N ARG A 189 28.61 -9.48 -11.99
CA ARG A 189 28.34 -10.50 -10.97
C ARG A 189 27.71 -11.75 -11.58
N LYS A 190 26.69 -11.58 -12.43
CA LYS A 190 26.03 -12.67 -13.17
C LYS A 190 27.02 -13.42 -14.05
N GLU A 191 27.85 -12.70 -14.79
CA GLU A 191 28.87 -13.27 -15.67
C GLU A 191 29.88 -14.12 -14.90
N ARG A 192 30.34 -13.67 -13.72
CA ARG A 192 31.23 -14.47 -12.84
C ARG A 192 30.57 -15.77 -12.39
N ILE A 193 29.29 -15.75 -12.07
CA ILE A 193 28.55 -16.94 -11.61
C ILE A 193 28.35 -17.92 -12.76
N VAL A 194 27.93 -17.43 -13.94
CA VAL A 194 27.75 -18.25 -15.14
C VAL A 194 29.07 -18.86 -15.58
N ASN A 195 30.16 -18.08 -15.59
CA ASN A 195 31.48 -18.57 -15.96
C ASN A 195 31.95 -19.68 -14.98
N ARG A 196 31.73 -19.48 -13.67
CA ARG A 196 32.02 -20.52 -12.67
C ARG A 196 31.20 -21.79 -12.89
N GLN A 197 29.93 -21.69 -13.27
CA GLN A 197 29.09 -22.84 -13.62
C GLN A 197 29.63 -23.55 -14.86
N LYS A 198 29.93 -22.80 -15.92
CA LYS A 198 30.50 -23.33 -17.16
C LYS A 198 31.81 -24.09 -16.92
N LEU A 199 32.74 -23.51 -16.16
CA LEU A 199 34.01 -24.18 -15.81
C LEU A 199 33.80 -25.47 -15.02
N LYS A 200 32.72 -25.56 -14.24
CA LYS A 200 32.37 -26.79 -13.50
C LYS A 200 31.78 -27.84 -14.43
N GLU A 201 30.91 -27.44 -15.36
CA GLU A 201 30.34 -28.31 -16.40
C GLU A 201 31.43 -28.83 -17.34
N ASP A 202 32.37 -27.98 -17.77
CA ASP A 202 33.50 -28.39 -18.62
C ASP A 202 34.45 -29.37 -17.91
N ALA A 203 34.59 -29.28 -16.58
CA ALA A 203 35.49 -30.14 -15.80
C ALA A 203 34.87 -31.49 -15.38
N TRP A 204 33.55 -31.62 -15.40
CA TRP A 204 32.80 -32.79 -14.90
C TRP A 204 31.65 -33.21 -15.83
N GLY A 205 31.65 -32.76 -17.08
CA GLY A 205 30.65 -33.07 -18.10
C GLY A 205 30.72 -34.53 -18.52
N GLU A 206 29.57 -35.10 -18.89
CA GLU A 206 29.38 -36.53 -19.20
C GLU A 206 30.30 -37.02 -20.32
N ASP A 207 31.16 -38.00 -20.00
CA ASP A 207 31.64 -39.06 -20.89
C ASP A 207 30.86 -40.36 -20.59
#